data_AF-A0A2E5RG38-F1
#
_entry.id   AF-A0A2E5RG38-F1
#
_cell.length_a   1.000
_cell.length_b   1.000
_cell.length_c   1.000
_cell.angle_alpha   90.00
_cell.angle_beta   90.00
_cell.angle_gamma   90.00
#
_symmetry.space_group_name_H-M   'P 1'
#
loop_
_entity.id
_entity.type
_entity.pdbx_description
1 polymer ?
#
loop_
_entity_poly.entity_id
_entity_poly.type
_entity_poly.pdbx_seq_one_letter_code
_entity_poly.pdbx_strand_id
1 'polypeptide(L)'
;MLPHNFKPDGTYDLIRLGSDHDGGYLIDPNSIEQASALLALGIGKNWSFEKDFLEKKSIEVHAYDHSVGAVFWAKHFLKRVLAILIGRFKDPIDAVKLFLEFKSFFKEQAVLYLEKVGTAEDCDTNLNQALEKLNEKPLFLKVDIEGFEYQILDEIIECKNNLSGLVIEFHSVRENKHRIEHFIKEIGLRLVHIHPNNNRLDEEGDPKAIELTFSRNPTKLEDKYIHPHALDQNNVPRKDSVTLRFTEI
;
A
#
# COMPACT_ATOMS: atom_id res chain seq x y z
N MET A 1 21.07 -8.10 3.77
CA MET A 1 20.94 -7.24 2.57
C MET A 1 19.77 -7.69 1.68
N LEU A 2 19.22 -6.82 0.84
CA LEU A 2 18.20 -7.15 -0.17
C LEU A 2 18.82 -7.67 -1.49
N PRO A 3 18.16 -8.56 -2.24
CA PRO A 3 18.62 -8.98 -3.57
C PRO A 3 18.76 -7.82 -4.56
N HIS A 4 19.69 -7.91 -5.50
CA HIS A 4 19.99 -6.84 -6.46
C HIS A 4 18.76 -6.41 -7.29
N ASN A 5 17.87 -7.34 -7.66
CA ASN A 5 16.68 -7.02 -8.46
C ASN A 5 15.59 -6.24 -7.72
N PHE A 6 15.73 -5.99 -6.42
CA PHE A 6 14.87 -5.08 -5.66
C PHE A 6 15.23 -3.62 -5.91
N LYS A 7 16.36 -3.36 -6.57
CA LYS A 7 16.83 -2.03 -6.88
C LYS A 7 16.21 -1.54 -8.19
N PRO A 8 15.46 -0.42 -8.20
CA PRO A 8 15.07 0.23 -9.44
C PRO A 8 16.27 0.50 -10.35
N ASP A 9 16.06 0.40 -11.66
CA ASP A 9 17.11 0.56 -12.67
C ASP A 9 17.39 2.03 -13.06
N GLY A 10 16.82 2.97 -12.32
CA GLY A 10 16.93 4.40 -12.56
C GLY A 10 16.10 5.22 -11.59
N THR A 11 16.02 6.52 -11.89
CA THR A 11 15.13 7.46 -11.23
C THR A 11 13.97 7.76 -12.16
N TYR A 12 12.77 7.81 -11.60
CA TYR A 12 11.51 7.96 -12.32
C TYR A 12 10.79 9.23 -11.88
N ASP A 13 9.91 9.75 -12.74
CA ASP A 13 9.00 10.83 -12.36
C ASP A 13 7.90 10.26 -11.46
N LEU A 14 7.88 10.69 -10.20
CA LEU A 14 7.01 10.15 -9.16
C LEU A 14 6.34 11.27 -8.39
N ILE A 15 5.10 11.04 -7.99
CA ILE A 15 4.37 11.89 -7.06
C ILE A 15 4.02 11.09 -5.80
N ARG A 16 3.86 11.79 -4.69
CA ARG A 16 3.42 11.19 -3.43
C ARG A 16 1.91 11.27 -3.30
N LEU A 17 1.25 10.15 -3.04
CA LEU A 17 -0.16 10.09 -2.63
C LEU A 17 -0.28 9.51 -1.22
N GLY A 18 -1.26 9.97 -0.46
CA GLY A 18 -1.52 9.54 0.91
C GLY A 18 -0.83 10.42 1.95
N SER A 19 -1.06 10.09 3.21
CA SER A 19 -0.61 10.87 4.37
C SER A 19 0.89 10.96 4.43
N ASP A 20 1.42 12.06 4.96
CA ASP A 20 2.82 12.14 5.36
C ASP A 20 3.22 10.92 6.23
N HIS A 21 4.43 10.40 6.00
CA HIS A 21 4.97 9.20 6.65
C HIS A 21 4.25 7.90 6.25
N ASP A 22 3.83 7.10 7.23
CA ASP A 22 3.19 5.80 7.06
C ASP A 22 1.86 5.89 6.30
N GLY A 23 1.67 5.03 5.30
CA GLY A 23 0.46 5.01 4.47
C GLY A 23 0.44 6.02 3.32
N GLY A 24 1.58 6.59 2.94
CA GLY A 24 1.72 7.32 1.69
C GLY A 24 2.85 6.79 0.82
N TYR A 25 2.60 6.72 -0.48
CA TYR A 25 3.43 5.98 -1.44
C TYR A 25 3.86 6.89 -2.59
N LEU A 26 5.04 6.63 -3.14
CA LEU A 26 5.48 7.29 -4.38
C LEU A 26 5.00 6.48 -5.57
N ILE A 27 4.23 7.12 -6.45
CA ILE A 27 3.65 6.50 -7.61
C ILE A 27 3.91 7.29 -8.89
N ASP A 28 4.00 6.57 -10.00
CA ASP A 28 4.12 7.16 -11.33
C ASP A 28 2.76 7.79 -11.75
N PRO A 29 2.73 9.09 -12.09
CA PRO A 29 1.53 9.78 -12.53
C PRO A 29 0.82 9.08 -13.71
N ASN A 30 1.58 8.50 -14.64
CA ASN A 30 1.01 7.80 -15.80
C ASN A 30 0.16 6.59 -15.38
N SER A 31 0.49 5.96 -14.26
CA SER A 31 -0.30 4.84 -13.71
C SER A 31 -1.69 5.31 -13.26
N ILE A 32 -1.80 6.52 -12.70
CA ILE A 32 -3.09 7.12 -12.35
C ILE A 32 -3.87 7.48 -13.61
N GLU A 33 -3.21 8.15 -14.56
CA GLU A 33 -3.84 8.58 -15.81
C GLU A 33 -4.39 7.41 -16.63
N GLN A 34 -3.76 6.23 -16.58
CA GLN A 34 -4.18 5.03 -17.30
C GLN A 34 -5.23 4.20 -16.53
N ALA A 35 -5.34 4.34 -15.21
CA ALA A 35 -6.24 3.54 -14.38
C ALA A 35 -7.71 3.89 -14.64
N SER A 36 -8.54 2.91 -15.00
CA SER A 36 -10.00 3.03 -15.11
C SER A 36 -10.70 2.74 -13.78
N ALA A 37 -10.02 2.04 -12.87
CA ALA A 37 -10.48 1.81 -11.49
C ALA A 37 -9.29 1.61 -10.52
N LEU A 38 -9.56 1.78 -9.23
CA LEU A 38 -8.62 1.48 -8.13
C LEU A 38 -9.15 0.32 -7.30
N LEU A 39 -8.33 -0.71 -7.14
CA LEU A 39 -8.55 -1.79 -6.18
C LEU A 39 -7.57 -1.62 -5.02
N ALA A 40 -8.08 -1.35 -3.82
CA ALA A 40 -7.29 -1.10 -2.62
C ALA A 40 -7.50 -2.20 -1.58
N LEU A 41 -6.45 -2.94 -1.26
CA LEU A 41 -6.49 -4.05 -0.32
C LEU A 41 -5.76 -3.64 0.96
N GLY A 42 -6.51 -3.61 2.07
CA GLY A 42 -6.07 -3.08 3.36
C GLY A 42 -6.08 -1.55 3.42
N ILE A 43 -6.85 -1.03 4.39
CA ILE A 43 -7.18 0.40 4.50
C ILE A 43 -6.87 0.92 5.91
N GLY A 44 -7.28 0.18 6.94
CA GLY A 44 -7.17 0.61 8.32
C GLY A 44 -7.92 1.93 8.59
N LYS A 45 -7.31 2.79 9.39
CA LYS A 45 -7.86 4.14 9.71
C LYS A 45 -7.39 5.22 8.76
N ASN A 46 -6.52 4.89 7.80
CA ASN A 46 -5.86 5.86 6.97
C ASN A 46 -6.14 5.55 5.51
N TRP A 47 -7.18 6.17 4.96
CA TRP A 47 -7.59 6.02 3.56
C TRP A 47 -7.14 7.22 2.70
N SER A 48 -6.12 7.95 3.16
CA SER A 48 -5.65 9.16 2.50
C SER A 48 -5.10 8.88 1.11
N PHE A 49 -4.48 7.72 0.87
CA PHE A 49 -4.03 7.32 -0.45
C PHE A 49 -5.21 7.26 -1.44
N GLU A 50 -6.29 6.57 -1.06
CA GLU A 50 -7.47 6.41 -1.91
C GLU A 50 -8.15 7.76 -2.16
N LYS A 51 -8.18 8.62 -1.13
CA LYS A 51 -8.70 9.98 -1.26
C LYS A 51 -7.87 10.81 -2.23
N ASP A 52 -6.56 10.85 -2.06
CA ASP A 52 -5.66 11.63 -2.93
C ASP A 52 -5.70 11.08 -4.37
N PHE A 53 -5.85 9.77 -4.55
CA PHE A 53 -6.02 9.15 -5.86
C PHE A 53 -7.27 9.69 -6.56
N LEU A 54 -8.40 9.71 -5.86
CA LEU A 54 -9.67 10.24 -6.38
C LEU A 54 -9.65 11.73 -6.66
N GLU A 55 -8.86 12.51 -5.90
CA GLU A 55 -8.63 13.93 -6.18
C GLU A 55 -7.85 14.14 -7.50
N LYS A 56 -7.00 13.18 -7.90
CA LYS A 56 -6.31 13.21 -9.20
C LYS A 56 -7.17 12.69 -10.34
N LYS A 57 -7.94 11.64 -10.10
CA LYS A 57 -8.77 11.01 -11.12
C LYS A 57 -10.03 10.39 -10.51
N SER A 58 -11.19 10.90 -10.92
CA SER A 58 -12.48 10.34 -10.52
C SER A 58 -12.73 9.03 -11.26
N ILE A 59 -12.63 7.91 -10.55
CA ILE A 59 -12.83 6.54 -11.04
C ILE A 59 -13.50 5.69 -9.97
N GLU A 60 -13.93 4.49 -10.33
CA GLU A 60 -14.47 3.54 -9.35
C GLU A 60 -13.37 3.02 -8.41
N VAL A 61 -13.69 2.94 -7.12
CA VAL A 61 -12.78 2.45 -6.08
C VAL A 61 -13.45 1.36 -5.28
N HIS A 62 -12.87 0.16 -5.32
CA HIS A 62 -13.22 -0.93 -4.42
C HIS A 62 -12.12 -1.12 -3.39
N ALA A 63 -12.52 -1.09 -2.12
CA ALA A 63 -11.63 -1.24 -0.97
C ALA A 63 -12.00 -2.51 -0.19
N TYR A 64 -11.01 -3.28 0.23
CA TYR A 64 -11.20 -4.53 0.98
C TYR A 64 -10.45 -4.50 2.30
N ASP A 65 -11.18 -4.57 3.41
CA ASP A 65 -10.57 -4.65 4.74
C ASP A 65 -11.54 -5.20 5.80
N HIS A 66 -11.32 -6.45 6.20
CA HIS A 66 -12.06 -7.10 7.29
C HIS A 66 -11.81 -6.48 8.68
N SER A 67 -10.70 -5.76 8.88
CA SER A 67 -10.25 -5.30 10.18
C SER A 67 -10.97 -4.04 10.68
N VAL A 68 -11.60 -3.28 9.79
CA VAL A 68 -12.22 -1.96 10.08
C VAL A 68 -13.72 -2.04 10.38
N GLY A 69 -14.20 -3.21 10.81
CA GLY A 69 -15.60 -3.44 11.15
C GLY A 69 -16.08 -2.81 12.48
N ALA A 70 -17.31 -3.12 12.88
CA ALA A 70 -17.94 -2.51 14.06
C ALA A 70 -17.15 -2.70 15.36
N VAL A 71 -16.57 -3.89 15.57
CA VAL A 71 -15.77 -4.22 16.76
C VAL A 71 -14.51 -3.35 16.83
N PHE A 72 -13.89 -3.07 15.69
CA PHE A 72 -12.71 -2.20 15.62
C PHE A 72 -13.05 -0.77 16.05
N TRP A 73 -14.12 -0.20 15.49
CA TRP A 73 -14.56 1.15 15.84
C TRP A 73 -14.97 1.25 17.31
N ALA A 74 -15.70 0.25 17.85
CA ALA A 74 -16.05 0.21 19.27
C ALA A 74 -14.81 0.24 20.18
N LYS A 75 -13.78 -0.58 19.88
CA LYS A 75 -12.51 -0.57 20.60
C LYS A 75 -11.77 0.77 20.44
N HIS A 76 -11.79 1.33 19.24
CA HIS A 76 -11.19 2.64 18.95
C HIS A 76 -11.81 3.74 19.82
N PHE A 77 -13.14 3.84 19.85
CA PHE A 77 -13.85 4.82 20.67
C PHE A 77 -13.59 4.64 22.16
N LEU A 78 -13.67 3.40 22.67
CA LEU A 78 -13.39 3.12 24.08
C LEU A 78 -11.99 3.59 24.48
N LYS A 79 -10.97 3.30 23.66
CA LYS A 79 -9.59 3.75 23.91
C LYS A 79 -9.48 5.28 23.95
N ARG A 80 -10.22 5.98 23.11
CA ARG A 80 -10.20 7.45 23.01
C ARG A 80 -10.95 8.11 24.17
N VAL A 81 -12.04 7.51 24.65
CA VAL A 81 -12.74 7.92 25.88
C VAL A 81 -11.82 7.75 27.09
N LEU A 82 -11.12 6.61 27.20
CA LEU A 82 -10.17 6.38 28.30
C LEU A 82 -8.98 7.38 28.30
N ALA A 83 -8.62 7.93 27.13
CA ALA A 83 -7.55 8.93 27.02
C ALA A 83 -7.89 10.26 27.72
N ILE A 84 -9.16 10.53 28.03
CA ILE A 84 -9.57 11.67 28.85
C ILE A 84 -8.90 11.63 30.23
N LEU A 85 -8.72 10.44 30.82
CA LEU A 85 -8.12 10.25 32.14
C LEU A 85 -6.66 10.70 32.20
N ILE A 86 -5.99 10.82 31.05
CA ILE A 86 -4.61 11.31 30.91
C ILE A 86 -4.55 12.70 30.27
N GLY A 87 -5.65 13.48 30.34
CA GLY A 87 -5.71 14.87 29.90
C GLY A 87 -5.96 15.09 28.41
N ARG A 88 -6.25 14.03 27.64
CA ARG A 88 -6.51 14.13 26.20
C ARG A 88 -8.01 14.31 25.92
N PHE A 89 -8.55 15.47 26.28
CA PHE A 89 -9.99 15.76 26.20
C PHE A 89 -10.55 15.86 24.77
N LYS A 90 -9.71 16.13 23.76
CA LYS A 90 -10.13 16.24 22.35
C LYS A 90 -10.18 14.90 21.61
N ASP A 91 -9.39 13.91 22.06
CA ASP A 91 -9.29 12.58 21.44
C ASP A 91 -10.64 11.91 21.13
N PRO A 92 -11.67 11.95 22.00
CA PRO A 92 -12.99 11.39 21.68
C PRO A 92 -13.71 12.11 20.55
N ILE A 93 -13.63 13.45 20.50
CA ILE A 93 -14.26 14.27 19.46
C ILE A 93 -13.59 13.98 18.12
N ASP A 94 -12.25 13.93 18.11
CA ASP A 94 -11.48 13.62 16.91
C ASP A 94 -11.75 12.20 16.41
N ALA A 95 -11.96 11.24 17.31
CA ALA A 95 -12.37 9.88 16.94
C ALA A 95 -13.74 9.84 16.26
N VAL A 96 -14.71 10.64 16.74
CA VAL A 96 -16.04 10.74 16.12
C VAL A 96 -15.92 11.38 14.74
N LYS A 97 -15.16 12.48 14.60
CA LYS A 97 -14.93 13.12 13.30
C LYS A 97 -14.30 12.14 12.30
N LEU A 98 -13.22 11.46 12.71
CA LEU A 98 -12.55 10.45 11.89
C LEU A 98 -13.52 9.38 11.38
N PHE A 99 -14.40 8.88 12.24
CA PHE A 99 -15.40 7.88 11.84
C PHE A 99 -16.45 8.43 10.88
N LEU A 100 -16.89 9.67 11.08
CA LEU A 100 -17.85 10.31 10.19
C LEU A 100 -17.24 10.57 8.81
N GLU A 101 -15.99 11.02 8.76
CA GLU A 101 -15.23 11.21 7.52
C GLU A 101 -15.01 9.88 6.80
N PHE A 102 -14.60 8.83 7.52
CA PHE A 102 -14.46 7.48 6.99
C PHE A 102 -15.77 6.99 6.37
N LYS A 103 -16.88 7.13 7.11
CA LYS A 103 -18.20 6.72 6.63
C LYS A 103 -18.68 7.52 5.43
N SER A 104 -18.42 8.82 5.39
CA SER A 104 -18.81 9.67 4.25
C SER A 104 -18.03 9.25 3.00
N PHE A 105 -16.71 9.06 3.11
CA PHE A 105 -15.87 8.62 2.01
C PHE A 105 -16.34 7.28 1.41
N PHE A 106 -16.50 6.24 2.24
CA PHE A 106 -16.93 4.90 1.79
C PHE A 106 -18.43 4.76 1.52
N LYS A 107 -19.19 5.86 1.61
CA LYS A 107 -20.58 5.94 1.17
C LYS A 107 -20.72 6.66 -0.16
N GLU A 108 -19.87 7.66 -0.40
CA GLU A 108 -20.04 8.62 -1.49
C GLU A 108 -19.01 8.47 -2.61
N GLN A 109 -17.82 7.95 -2.31
CA GLN A 109 -16.67 8.00 -3.21
C GLN A 109 -16.04 6.63 -3.49
N ALA A 110 -16.15 5.68 -2.55
CA ALA A 110 -15.59 4.34 -2.69
C ALA A 110 -16.53 3.29 -2.07
N VAL A 111 -16.44 2.04 -2.53
CA VAL A 111 -17.17 0.91 -1.93
C VAL A 111 -16.22 0.15 -1.02
N LEU A 112 -16.60 -0.03 0.25
CA LEU A 112 -15.84 -0.82 1.22
C LEU A 112 -16.47 -2.20 1.43
N TYR A 113 -15.69 -3.24 1.14
CA TYR A 113 -15.98 -4.62 1.46
C TYR A 113 -15.27 -5.01 2.76
N LEU A 114 -16.05 -5.41 3.78
CA LEU A 114 -15.51 -5.93 5.05
C LEU A 114 -15.11 -7.41 4.91
N GLU A 115 -14.35 -7.70 3.87
CA GLU A 115 -13.90 -9.04 3.47
C GLU A 115 -12.39 -9.16 3.70
N LYS A 116 -11.92 -10.33 4.10
CA LYS A 116 -10.49 -10.59 4.29
C LYS A 116 -9.92 -11.07 2.97
N VAL A 117 -8.87 -10.43 2.49
CA VAL A 117 -8.17 -10.89 1.29
C VAL A 117 -7.23 -12.04 1.66
N GLY A 118 -7.31 -13.14 0.92
CA GLY A 118 -6.50 -14.34 1.15
C GLY A 118 -7.02 -15.54 0.36
N THR A 119 -6.43 -16.71 0.62
CA THR A 119 -6.73 -17.95 -0.13
C THR A 119 -7.53 -18.98 0.67
N ALA A 120 -7.98 -18.66 1.89
CA ALA A 120 -8.74 -19.61 2.69
C ALA A 120 -10.16 -19.80 2.10
N GLU A 121 -10.45 -21.00 1.62
CA GLU A 121 -11.76 -21.37 1.05
C GLU A 121 -12.91 -21.01 2.01
N ASP A 122 -14.02 -20.52 1.44
CA ASP A 122 -15.26 -20.06 2.09
C ASP A 122 -15.13 -18.93 3.14
N CYS A 123 -13.92 -18.51 3.48
CA CYS A 123 -13.66 -17.52 4.55
C CYS A 123 -13.08 -16.21 4.01
N ASP A 124 -12.17 -16.32 3.04
CA ASP A 124 -11.46 -15.20 2.46
C ASP A 124 -11.97 -14.91 1.03
N THR A 125 -11.79 -13.67 0.59
CA THR A 125 -11.98 -13.26 -0.81
C THR A 125 -10.64 -13.27 -1.50
N ASN A 126 -10.50 -14.06 -2.56
CA ASN A 126 -9.27 -14.05 -3.35
C ASN A 126 -9.22 -12.82 -4.28
N LEU A 127 -8.05 -12.56 -4.86
CA LEU A 127 -7.88 -11.39 -5.71
C LEU A 127 -8.74 -11.47 -6.97
N ASN A 128 -8.86 -12.65 -7.58
CA ASN A 128 -9.69 -12.87 -8.76
C ASN A 128 -11.16 -12.51 -8.52
N GLN A 129 -11.73 -12.86 -7.38
CA GLN A 129 -13.09 -12.47 -7.00
C GLN A 129 -13.23 -10.96 -6.82
N ALA A 130 -12.23 -10.29 -6.23
CA ALA A 130 -12.22 -8.83 -6.10
C ALA A 130 -12.12 -8.14 -7.46
N LEU A 131 -11.29 -8.67 -8.36
CA LEU A 131 -11.15 -8.22 -9.74
C LEU A 131 -12.43 -8.41 -10.55
N GLU A 132 -13.11 -9.55 -10.41
CA GLU A 132 -14.39 -9.84 -11.06
C GLU A 132 -15.51 -8.91 -10.57
N LYS A 133 -15.54 -8.59 -9.27
CA LYS A 133 -16.50 -7.63 -8.70
C LYS A 133 -16.30 -6.22 -9.24
N LEU A 134 -15.06 -5.77 -9.40
CA LEU A 134 -14.74 -4.44 -9.92
C LEU A 134 -14.91 -4.35 -11.46
N ASN A 135 -14.53 -5.41 -12.18
CA ASN A 135 -14.69 -5.58 -13.64
C ASN A 135 -14.26 -4.40 -14.55
N GLU A 136 -13.34 -3.55 -14.09
CA GLU A 136 -12.84 -2.39 -14.84
C GLU A 136 -11.33 -2.50 -15.07
N LYS A 137 -10.87 -2.14 -16.28
CA LYS A 137 -9.47 -2.32 -16.72
C LYS A 137 -9.05 -1.19 -17.68
N PRO A 138 -7.78 -0.72 -17.64
CA PRO A 138 -6.71 -1.11 -16.72
C PRO A 138 -6.99 -0.68 -15.28
N LEU A 139 -6.52 -1.42 -14.29
CA LEU A 139 -6.71 -1.09 -12.87
C LEU A 139 -5.40 -0.62 -12.23
N PHE A 140 -5.50 0.22 -11.21
CA PHE A 140 -4.40 0.44 -10.27
C PHE A 140 -4.63 -0.44 -9.05
N LEU A 141 -3.61 -1.17 -8.61
CA LEU A 141 -3.71 -2.07 -7.46
C LEU A 141 -2.87 -1.53 -6.30
N LYS A 142 -3.48 -1.41 -5.12
CA LYS A 142 -2.76 -1.14 -3.87
C LYS A 142 -2.92 -2.35 -2.94
N VAL A 143 -1.82 -2.85 -2.40
CA VAL A 143 -1.80 -4.03 -1.51
C VAL A 143 -1.00 -3.72 -0.25
N ASP A 144 -1.67 -3.69 0.89
CA ASP A 144 -1.06 -3.62 2.22
C ASP A 144 -1.94 -4.42 3.18
N ILE A 145 -1.69 -5.73 3.27
CA ILE A 145 -2.58 -6.67 3.97
C ILE A 145 -1.84 -7.44 5.07
N GLU A 146 -0.86 -6.79 5.71
CA GLU A 146 -0.23 -7.22 6.97
C GLU A 146 0.31 -8.67 6.94
N GLY A 147 1.01 -9.05 5.87
CA GLY A 147 1.65 -10.36 5.71
C GLY A 147 0.87 -11.36 4.85
N PHE A 148 -0.36 -11.04 4.46
CA PHE A 148 -1.14 -11.86 3.54
C PHE A 148 -0.79 -11.60 2.06
N GLU A 149 0.09 -10.64 1.74
CA GLU A 149 0.43 -10.26 0.36
C GLU A 149 0.94 -11.45 -0.44
N TYR A 150 1.70 -12.30 0.24
CA TYR A 150 2.27 -13.50 -0.31
C TYR A 150 1.27 -14.52 -0.82
N GLN A 151 0.03 -14.51 -0.33
CA GLN A 151 -1.00 -15.46 -0.75
C GLN A 151 -1.58 -15.11 -2.12
N ILE A 152 -1.47 -13.86 -2.56
CA ILE A 152 -2.11 -13.36 -3.78
C ILE A 152 -1.11 -13.04 -4.91
N LEU A 153 0.20 -13.26 -4.72
CA LEU A 153 1.22 -12.87 -5.70
C LEU A 153 1.01 -13.51 -7.07
N ASP A 154 0.63 -14.80 -7.10
CA ASP A 154 0.39 -15.52 -8.36
C ASP A 154 -0.82 -14.93 -9.10
N GLU A 155 -1.91 -14.60 -8.39
CA GLU A 155 -3.08 -13.93 -8.97
C GLU A 155 -2.74 -12.52 -9.50
N ILE A 156 -1.86 -11.79 -8.81
CA ILE A 156 -1.35 -10.49 -9.30
C ILE A 156 -0.55 -10.70 -10.60
N ILE A 157 0.31 -11.72 -10.67
CA ILE A 157 1.09 -12.05 -11.87
C ILE A 157 0.16 -12.45 -13.03
N GLU A 158 -0.89 -13.23 -12.77
CA GLU A 158 -1.86 -13.66 -13.77
C GLU A 158 -2.63 -12.48 -14.36
N CYS A 159 -3.05 -11.53 -13.53
CA CYS A 159 -3.76 -10.34 -13.99
C CYS A 159 -2.85 -9.22 -14.49
N LYS A 160 -1.52 -9.43 -14.54
CA LYS A 160 -0.54 -8.36 -14.78
C LYS A 160 -0.88 -7.48 -15.96
N ASN A 161 -1.30 -8.03 -17.10
CA ASN A 161 -1.61 -7.24 -18.32
C ASN A 161 -2.75 -6.24 -18.15
N ASN A 162 -3.57 -6.38 -17.11
CA ASN A 162 -4.66 -5.47 -16.78
C ASN A 162 -4.21 -4.35 -15.82
N LEU A 163 -2.97 -4.37 -15.33
CA LEU A 163 -2.45 -3.37 -14.39
C LEU A 163 -1.87 -2.17 -15.12
N SER A 164 -2.32 -0.98 -14.71
CA SER A 164 -1.71 0.32 -15.01
C SER A 164 -0.50 0.60 -14.11
N GLY A 165 -0.64 0.26 -12.83
CA GLY A 165 0.39 0.33 -11.80
C GLY A 165 0.01 -0.49 -10.57
N LEU A 166 0.99 -0.72 -9.69
CA LEU A 166 0.86 -1.49 -8.46
C LEU A 166 1.69 -0.83 -7.36
N VAL A 167 1.13 -0.70 -6.17
CA VAL A 167 1.87 -0.49 -4.93
C VAL A 167 1.63 -1.68 -4.01
N ILE A 168 2.69 -2.22 -3.42
CA ILE A 168 2.60 -3.36 -2.50
C ILE A 168 3.57 -3.20 -1.33
N GLU A 169 3.06 -3.28 -0.09
CA GLU A 169 3.88 -3.35 1.13
C GLU A 169 4.12 -4.81 1.52
N PHE A 170 5.36 -5.27 1.36
CA PHE A 170 5.76 -6.61 1.75
C PHE A 170 6.18 -6.64 3.21
N HIS A 171 5.45 -7.39 4.04
CA HIS A 171 5.83 -7.70 5.42
C HIS A 171 6.75 -8.92 5.51
N SER A 172 7.47 -9.13 6.62
CA SER A 172 8.31 -10.34 6.82
C SER A 172 9.28 -10.61 5.65
N VAL A 173 9.97 -9.54 5.24
CA VAL A 173 10.83 -9.54 4.04
C VAL A 173 11.95 -10.57 4.14
N ARG A 174 12.56 -10.74 5.33
CA ARG A 174 13.68 -11.67 5.55
C ARG A 174 13.30 -13.10 5.18
N GLU A 175 12.12 -13.54 5.60
CA GLU A 175 11.61 -14.89 5.41
C GLU A 175 11.15 -15.16 3.96
N ASN A 176 10.79 -14.10 3.21
CA ASN A 176 10.17 -14.23 1.90
C ASN A 176 10.97 -13.61 0.74
N LYS A 177 12.26 -13.29 0.93
CA LYS A 177 13.11 -12.69 -0.11
C LYS A 177 12.99 -13.36 -1.47
N HIS A 178 13.02 -14.70 -1.50
CA HIS A 178 12.91 -15.47 -2.75
C HIS A 178 11.57 -15.29 -3.48
N ARG A 179 10.48 -15.10 -2.73
CA ARG A 179 9.12 -14.91 -3.30
C ARG A 179 8.99 -13.53 -3.90
N ILE A 180 9.49 -12.52 -3.20
CA ILE A 180 9.51 -11.14 -3.70
C ILE A 180 10.43 -11.04 -4.92
N GLU A 181 11.61 -11.68 -4.88
CA GLU A 181 12.53 -11.76 -6.01
C GLU A 181 11.88 -12.38 -7.25
N HIS A 182 11.18 -13.51 -7.07
CA HIS A 182 10.41 -14.16 -8.12
C HIS A 182 9.29 -13.25 -8.64
N PHE A 183 8.53 -12.63 -7.74
CA PHE A 183 7.45 -11.73 -8.08
C PHE A 183 7.91 -10.55 -8.95
N ILE A 184 8.99 -9.86 -8.56
CA ILE A 184 9.57 -8.75 -9.32
C ILE A 184 9.95 -9.19 -10.73
N LYS A 185 10.45 -10.42 -10.89
CA LYS A 185 10.83 -10.97 -12.19
C LYS A 185 9.62 -11.26 -13.08
N GLU A 186 8.54 -11.79 -12.52
CA GLU A 186 7.39 -12.28 -13.28
C GLU A 186 6.30 -11.25 -13.53
N ILE A 187 6.18 -10.21 -12.67
CA ILE A 187 5.09 -9.23 -12.72
C ILE A 187 5.02 -8.44 -14.02
N GLY A 188 6.13 -8.34 -14.78
CA GLY A 188 6.14 -7.69 -16.10
C GLY A 188 5.77 -6.20 -16.10
N LEU A 189 5.83 -5.56 -14.93
CA LEU A 189 5.76 -4.12 -14.71
C LEU A 189 7.17 -3.61 -14.35
N ARG A 190 7.44 -2.33 -14.59
CA ARG A 190 8.71 -1.71 -14.19
C ARG A 190 8.68 -1.39 -12.70
N LEU A 191 9.64 -1.90 -11.92
CA LEU A 191 9.87 -1.44 -10.55
C LEU A 191 10.46 -0.03 -10.59
N VAL A 192 9.69 0.96 -10.14
CA VAL A 192 10.05 2.39 -10.21
C VAL A 192 10.49 2.97 -8.88
N HIS A 193 10.11 2.34 -7.77
CA HIS A 193 10.45 2.82 -6.43
C HIS A 193 10.46 1.69 -5.40
N ILE A 194 11.32 1.85 -4.39
CA ILE A 194 11.39 1.00 -3.19
C ILE A 194 11.60 1.92 -1.99
N HIS A 195 10.81 1.70 -0.93
CA HIS A 195 10.91 2.45 0.31
C HIS A 195 11.04 1.51 1.53
N PRO A 196 12.03 1.73 2.42
CA PRO A 196 12.19 0.93 3.63
C PRO A 196 11.26 1.40 4.75
N ASN A 197 10.47 0.49 5.32
CA ASN A 197 9.72 0.80 6.53
C ASN A 197 10.69 0.87 7.74
N ASN A 198 10.95 2.09 8.23
CA ASN A 198 11.89 2.32 9.33
C ASN A 198 11.34 1.96 10.73
N ASN A 199 10.16 1.34 10.82
CA ASN A 199 9.57 0.97 12.10
C ASN A 199 10.26 -0.23 12.74
N ARG A 200 10.55 -1.29 11.99
CA ARG A 200 11.12 -2.54 12.52
C ARG A 200 12.23 -3.04 11.62
N LEU A 201 13.40 -3.25 12.21
CA LEU A 201 14.55 -3.85 11.53
C LEU A 201 14.75 -5.30 11.99
N ASP A 202 15.35 -6.11 11.13
CA ASP A 202 15.86 -7.41 11.51
C ASP A 202 17.22 -7.29 12.23
N GLU A 203 17.80 -8.44 12.59
CA GLU A 203 19.07 -8.52 13.32
C GLU A 203 20.27 -8.02 12.49
N GLU A 204 20.12 -7.95 11.16
CA GLU A 204 21.14 -7.46 10.24
C GLU A 204 20.99 -5.94 9.99
N GLY A 205 19.92 -5.32 10.51
CA GLY A 205 19.59 -3.90 10.30
C GLY A 205 18.82 -3.62 9.02
N ASP A 206 18.32 -4.65 8.32
CA ASP A 206 17.45 -4.48 7.16
C ASP A 206 15.98 -4.28 7.60
N PRO A 207 15.17 -3.57 6.82
CA PRO A 207 13.78 -3.34 7.17
C PRO A 207 12.96 -4.64 7.08
N LYS A 208 12.11 -4.87 8.09
CA LYS A 208 11.20 -6.03 8.11
C LYS A 208 10.04 -5.90 7.13
N ALA A 209 9.74 -4.68 6.71
CA ALA A 209 8.77 -4.38 5.67
C ALA A 209 9.34 -3.39 4.65
N ILE A 210 8.98 -3.56 3.38
CA ILE A 210 9.35 -2.66 2.29
C ILE A 210 8.12 -2.38 1.44
N GLU A 211 8.03 -1.16 0.92
CA GLU A 211 7.00 -0.76 -0.04
C GLU A 211 7.64 -0.76 -1.42
N LEU A 212 7.02 -1.43 -2.39
CA LEU A 212 7.45 -1.46 -3.80
C LEU A 212 6.38 -0.83 -4.68
N THR A 213 6.80 0.05 -5.59
CA THR A 213 5.92 0.61 -6.62
C THR A 213 6.34 0.12 -8.00
N PHE A 214 5.36 -0.35 -8.76
CA PHE A 214 5.50 -0.79 -10.13
C PHE A 214 4.59 0.02 -11.07
N SER A 215 5.06 0.28 -12.28
CA SER A 215 4.30 0.97 -13.34
C SER A 215 4.41 0.26 -14.69
N ARG A 216 3.34 0.35 -15.49
CA ARG A 216 3.32 -0.15 -16.87
C ARG A 216 4.19 0.67 -17.80
N ASN A 217 4.04 2.00 -17.74
CA ASN A 217 4.60 2.94 -18.70
C ASN A 217 5.19 4.16 -17.97
N PRO A 218 6.19 3.99 -17.10
CA PRO A 218 6.71 5.11 -16.33
C PRO A 218 7.60 6.02 -17.15
N THR A 219 7.67 7.29 -16.75
CA THR A 219 8.63 8.25 -17.30
C THR A 219 9.97 8.12 -16.57
N LYS A 220 10.98 7.54 -17.23
CA LYS A 220 12.34 7.45 -16.69
C LYS A 220 13.07 8.79 -16.85
N LEU A 221 13.63 9.31 -15.77
CA LEU A 221 14.37 10.57 -15.73
C LEU A 221 15.87 10.37 -15.94
N GLU A 222 16.45 9.37 -15.26
CA GLU A 222 17.88 9.08 -15.29
C GLU A 222 18.15 7.57 -15.21
N ASP A 223 19.23 7.09 -15.83
CA ASP A 223 19.75 5.72 -15.70
C ASP A 223 20.55 5.50 -14.41
N LYS A 224 20.15 6.19 -13.35
CA LYS A 224 20.80 6.14 -12.03
C LYS A 224 19.75 6.04 -10.95
N TYR A 225 19.87 5.02 -10.11
CA TYR A 225 19.06 4.92 -8.90
C TYR A 225 19.53 5.89 -7.83
N ILE A 226 18.61 6.70 -7.31
CA ILE A 226 18.85 7.63 -6.21
C ILE A 226 17.98 7.22 -5.03
N HIS A 227 18.59 7.06 -3.85
CA HIS A 227 17.89 6.74 -2.62
C HIS A 227 18.55 7.43 -1.41
N PRO A 228 17.76 8.03 -0.50
CA PRO A 228 16.30 8.19 -0.58
C PRO A 228 15.86 9.09 -1.74
N HIS A 229 14.65 8.87 -2.24
CA HIS A 229 14.01 9.79 -3.19
C HIS A 229 13.69 11.12 -2.48
N ALA A 230 13.67 12.24 -3.21
CA ALA A 230 13.44 13.56 -2.62
C ALA A 230 12.05 13.72 -1.96
N LEU A 231 11.09 12.89 -2.36
CA LEU A 231 9.73 12.83 -1.79
C LEU A 231 9.56 11.75 -0.72
N ASP A 232 10.60 10.94 -0.43
CA ASP A 232 10.52 9.91 0.59
C ASP A 232 10.34 10.55 1.98
N GLN A 233 9.57 9.86 2.83
CA GLN A 233 9.38 10.23 4.21
C GLN A 233 9.40 8.98 5.09
N ASN A 234 10.19 8.99 6.16
CA ASN A 234 10.22 7.89 7.13
C ASN A 234 8.81 7.53 7.62
N ASN A 235 8.41 6.26 7.60
CA ASN A 235 7.13 5.78 8.18
C ASN A 235 6.98 6.20 9.66
N VAL A 236 8.08 6.17 10.41
CA VAL A 236 8.15 6.60 11.81
C VAL A 236 9.16 7.74 11.95
N PRO A 237 8.72 9.01 11.96
CA PRO A 237 9.61 10.18 11.95
C PRO A 237 10.54 10.28 13.15
N ARG A 238 10.10 9.73 14.29
CA ARG A 238 10.86 9.73 15.55
C ARG A 238 11.92 8.62 15.64
N LYS A 239 12.08 7.81 14.58
CA LYS A 239 13.10 6.76 14.47
C LYS A 239 14.09 7.14 13.38
N ASP A 240 15.29 6.59 13.46
CA ASP A 240 16.32 6.80 12.46
C ASP A 240 15.86 6.32 11.08
N SER A 241 16.31 7.00 10.03
CA SER A 241 16.11 6.54 8.66
C SER A 241 16.89 5.26 8.38
N VAL A 242 16.39 4.44 7.47
CA VAL A 242 17.03 3.19 7.06
C VAL A 242 17.66 3.38 5.69
N THR A 243 18.92 2.99 5.55
CA THR A 243 19.59 2.95 4.24
C THR A 243 19.44 1.54 3.66
N LEU A 244 18.85 1.44 2.46
CA LEU A 244 18.77 0.17 1.73
C LEU A 244 20.15 -0.31 1.29
N ARG A 245 20.41 -1.61 1.49
CA ARG A 245 21.65 -2.28 1.05
C ARG A 245 21.29 -3.45 0.14
N PHE A 246 21.93 -3.53 -1.01
CA PHE A 246 21.67 -4.53 -2.04
C PHE A 246 22.87 -5.46 -2.24
N THR A 247 22.64 -6.73 -2.54
CA THR A 247 23.70 -7.68 -2.91
C THR A 247 24.38 -7.27 -4.22
N GLU A 248 25.64 -7.68 -4.39
CA GLU A 248 26.34 -7.55 -5.67
C GLU A 248 25.83 -8.64 -6.62
N ILE A 249 25.21 -8.21 -7.74
CA ILE A 249 24.64 -8.98 -8.87
C ILE A 249 23.91 -10.28 -8.45
#